data_AF-A0A369TEG3-F1
#
_entry.id   AF-A0A369TEG3-F1
#
_cell.length_a   1.000
_cell.length_b   1.000
_cell.length_c   1.000
_cell.angle_alpha   90.00
_cell.angle_beta   90.00
_cell.angle_gamma   90.00
#
_symmetry.space_group_name_H-M   'P 1'
#
loop_
_entity.id
_entity.type
_entity.pdbx_description
1 polymer ?
#
loop_
_entity_poly.entity_id
_entity_poly.type
_entity_poly.pdbx_seq_one_letter_code
_entity_poly.pdbx_strand_id
1 'polypeptide(L)'
;MARVTVEDCILQVPNRFELVLFAARRARDVSSGAPLTLDRDNDKNPVVALREIAERRVDFQQLEDSLIQRQQKLVARDDSEEDLPEFDALEGELEASARMAAEGLQGGAQPAGESAEAAGEGEGSESLEEIAEREAEADAEAAARESESETEE
;
A
#
# COMPACT_ATOMS: atom_id res chain seq x y z
N MET A 1 8.65 -33.54 13.90
CA MET A 1 8.85 -33.52 12.44
C MET A 1 8.19 -34.73 11.82
N ALA A 2 6.90 -34.61 11.50
CA ALA A 2 6.19 -35.64 10.74
C ALA A 2 6.56 -35.54 9.25
N ARG A 3 6.58 -36.68 8.53
CA ARG A 3 6.77 -36.68 7.07
C ARG A 3 5.42 -36.44 6.39
N VAL A 4 5.03 -35.17 6.28
CA VAL A 4 3.81 -34.76 5.57
C VAL A 4 3.90 -35.12 4.09
N THR A 5 2.92 -35.89 3.63
CA THR A 5 2.63 -36.17 2.22
C THR A 5 1.77 -35.06 1.63
N VAL A 6 2.09 -34.61 0.41
CA VAL A 6 1.34 -33.54 -0.29
C VAL A 6 0.09 -34.14 -0.96
N GLU A 7 0.10 -35.45 -1.18
CA GLU A 7 -0.98 -36.29 -1.68
C GLU A 7 -2.29 -36.03 -0.92
N ASP A 8 -2.27 -36.04 0.42
CA ASP A 8 -3.45 -35.81 1.27
C ASP A 8 -3.99 -34.37 1.17
N CYS A 9 -3.08 -33.40 0.95
CA CYS A 9 -3.46 -32.00 0.75
C CYS A 9 -4.17 -31.80 -0.60
N ILE A 10 -3.72 -32.51 -1.65
CA ILE A 10 -4.28 -32.45 -3.00
C ILE A 10 -5.70 -33.06 -3.06
N LEU A 11 -6.06 -33.95 -2.13
CA LEU A 11 -7.43 -34.46 -1.99
C LEU A 11 -8.43 -33.38 -1.51
N GLN A 12 -7.96 -32.36 -0.77
CA GLN A 12 -8.79 -31.25 -0.31
C GLN A 12 -8.74 -30.06 -1.29
N VAL A 13 -7.54 -29.76 -1.83
CA VAL A 13 -7.31 -28.65 -2.78
C VAL A 13 -6.59 -29.20 -4.03
N PRO A 14 -7.33 -29.61 -5.08
CA PRO A 14 -6.75 -30.28 -6.26
C PRO A 14 -5.75 -29.41 -7.05
N ASN A 15 -5.90 -28.10 -6.97
CA ASN A 15 -5.04 -27.12 -7.59
C ASN A 15 -3.77 -26.88 -6.73
N ARG A 16 -2.62 -27.32 -7.24
CA ARG A 16 -1.33 -27.26 -6.53
C ARG A 16 -0.84 -25.84 -6.27
N PHE A 17 -1.21 -24.86 -7.11
CA PHE A 17 -0.81 -23.46 -6.91
C PHE A 17 -1.64 -22.81 -5.79
N GLU A 18 -2.95 -23.04 -5.81
CA GLU A 18 -3.91 -22.61 -4.80
C GLU A 18 -3.62 -23.22 -3.43
N LEU A 19 -3.28 -24.52 -3.38
CA LEU A 19 -2.79 -25.18 -2.17
C LEU A 19 -1.57 -24.46 -1.56
N VAL A 20 -0.61 -24.04 -2.40
CA VAL A 20 0.57 -23.28 -1.93
C VAL A 20 0.17 -21.88 -1.45
N LEU A 21 -0.78 -21.21 -2.10
CA LEU A 21 -1.29 -19.90 -1.67
C LEU A 21 -2.04 -19.99 -0.33
N PHE A 22 -2.94 -20.95 -0.15
CA PHE A 22 -3.65 -21.19 1.11
C PHE A 22 -2.71 -21.60 2.24
N ALA A 23 -1.77 -22.51 1.99
CA ALA A 23 -0.75 -22.89 2.98
C ALA A 23 0.13 -21.69 3.37
N ALA A 24 0.53 -20.84 2.42
CA ALA A 24 1.30 -19.63 2.68
C ALA A 24 0.50 -18.55 3.44
N ARG A 25 -0.80 -18.38 3.14
CA ARG A 25 -1.72 -17.50 3.89
C ARG A 25 -1.83 -17.98 5.33
N ARG A 26 -2.28 -19.23 5.54
CA ARG A 26 -2.46 -19.82 6.87
C ARG A 26 -1.16 -19.83 7.69
N ALA A 27 -0.02 -20.16 7.09
CA ALA A 27 1.27 -20.15 7.78
C ALA A 27 1.71 -18.75 8.23
N ARG A 28 1.34 -17.69 7.49
CA ARG A 28 1.53 -16.29 7.92
C ARG A 28 0.58 -15.93 9.05
N ASP A 29 -0.68 -16.35 8.98
CA ASP A 29 -1.69 -16.05 10.00
C ASP A 29 -1.32 -16.69 11.36
N VAL A 30 -0.86 -17.95 11.34
CA VAL A 30 -0.23 -18.63 12.49
C VAL A 30 1.04 -17.90 12.95
N SER A 31 1.81 -17.30 12.04
CA SER A 31 2.99 -16.50 12.39
C SER A 31 2.66 -15.17 13.06
N SER A 32 1.47 -14.61 12.81
CA SER A 32 0.92 -13.46 13.52
C SER A 32 0.09 -13.85 14.77
N GLY A 33 0.29 -15.07 15.30
CA GLY A 33 -0.33 -15.51 16.54
C GLY A 33 -1.74 -16.09 16.42
N ALA A 34 -2.25 -16.36 15.22
CA ALA A 34 -3.55 -17.03 15.08
C ALA A 34 -3.49 -18.44 15.71
N PRO A 35 -4.55 -18.88 16.43
CA PRO A 35 -4.54 -20.15 17.15
C PRO A 35 -4.41 -21.33 16.21
N LEU A 36 -3.69 -22.36 16.66
CA LEU A 36 -3.56 -23.64 15.98
C LEU A 36 -4.75 -24.56 16.29
N THR A 37 -5.20 -25.29 15.27
CA THR A 37 -6.23 -26.33 15.38
C THR A 37 -5.63 -27.73 15.52
N LEU A 38 -4.30 -27.83 15.47
CA LEU A 38 -3.49 -29.05 15.60
C LEU A 38 -2.34 -28.82 16.58
N ASP A 39 -1.92 -29.91 17.23
CA ASP A 39 -0.71 -29.89 18.06
C ASP A 39 0.55 -29.76 17.19
N ARG A 40 1.58 -29.15 17.76
CA ARG A 40 2.76 -28.66 17.06
C ARG A 40 3.93 -29.61 17.32
N ASP A 41 3.97 -30.71 16.57
CA ASP A 41 4.97 -31.81 16.66
C ASP A 41 6.42 -31.41 16.28
N ASN A 42 6.93 -30.30 16.80
CA ASN A 42 8.17 -29.61 16.37
C ASN A 42 8.17 -29.25 14.88
N ASP A 43 6.99 -29.08 14.28
CA ASP A 43 6.82 -28.68 12.88
C ASP A 43 6.81 -27.14 12.73
N LYS A 44 7.30 -26.63 11.59
CA LYS A 44 7.29 -25.19 11.26
C LYS A 44 5.91 -24.76 10.74
N ASN A 45 5.55 -23.48 10.84
CA ASN A 45 4.23 -22.95 10.44
C ASN A 45 3.73 -23.45 9.06
N PRO A 46 4.55 -23.54 7.98
CA PRO A 46 4.09 -24.06 6.69
C PRO A 46 3.72 -25.55 6.72
N VAL A 47 4.41 -26.35 7.52
CA VAL A 47 4.14 -27.80 7.66
C VAL A 47 2.88 -28.01 8.51
N VAL A 48 2.70 -27.23 9.57
CA VAL A 48 1.46 -27.25 10.37
C VAL A 48 0.26 -26.80 9.53
N ALA A 49 0.39 -25.72 8.76
CA ALA A 49 -0.67 -25.26 7.86
C ALA A 49 -1.08 -26.32 6.82
N LEU A 50 -0.12 -27.06 6.23
CA LEU A 50 -0.42 -28.17 5.33
C LEU A 50 -1.17 -29.32 6.04
N ARG A 51 -0.84 -29.63 7.31
CA ARG A 51 -1.59 -30.61 8.11
C ARG A 51 -3.01 -30.14 8.42
N GLU A 52 -3.19 -28.86 8.78
CA GLU A 52 -4.52 -28.29 9.02
C GLU A 52 -5.39 -28.28 7.74
N ILE A 53 -4.77 -28.10 6.56
CA ILE A 53 -5.42 -28.24 5.25
C ILE A 53 -5.83 -29.69 4.99
N ALA A 54 -4.92 -30.67 5.14
CA ALA A 54 -5.19 -32.09 4.91
C ALA A 54 -6.30 -32.63 5.83
N GLU A 55 -6.29 -32.23 7.11
CA GLU A 55 -7.33 -32.56 8.09
C GLU A 55 -8.59 -31.68 7.99
N ARG A 56 -8.66 -30.75 7.01
CA ARG A 56 -9.82 -29.89 6.74
C ARG A 56 -10.26 -29.05 7.96
N ARG A 57 -9.29 -28.59 8.77
CA ARG A 57 -9.50 -27.76 9.97
C ARG A 57 -9.41 -26.25 9.71
N VAL A 58 -9.14 -25.85 8.48
CA VAL A 58 -9.19 -24.45 8.02
C VAL A 58 -10.40 -24.21 7.12
N ASP A 59 -10.95 -23.00 7.19
CA ASP A 59 -11.95 -22.53 6.23
C ASP A 59 -11.25 -21.97 4.98
N PHE A 60 -11.45 -22.64 3.85
CA PHE A 60 -10.86 -22.25 2.57
C PHE A 60 -11.42 -20.93 2.02
N GLN A 61 -12.71 -20.62 2.27
CA GLN A 61 -13.30 -19.36 1.82
C GLN A 61 -12.68 -18.18 2.58
N GLN A 62 -12.55 -18.30 3.90
CA GLN A 62 -11.88 -17.27 4.70
C GLN A 62 -10.42 -17.06 4.28
N LEU A 63 -9.70 -18.11 3.86
CA LEU A 63 -8.34 -18.00 3.34
C LEU A 63 -8.29 -17.35 1.95
N GLU A 64 -9.25 -17.63 1.08
CA GLU A 64 -9.41 -17.00 -0.24
C GLU A 64 -9.76 -15.50 -0.09
N ASP A 65 -10.80 -15.17 0.66
CA ASP A 65 -11.23 -13.79 0.93
C ASP A 65 -10.07 -12.98 1.53
N SER A 66 -9.36 -13.57 2.49
CA SER A 66 -8.16 -12.98 3.11
C SER A 66 -6.98 -12.84 2.14
N LEU A 67 -6.86 -13.66 1.10
CA LEU A 67 -5.86 -13.50 0.04
C LEU A 67 -6.27 -12.40 -0.93
N ILE A 68 -7.55 -12.31 -1.30
CA ILE A 68 -8.09 -11.29 -2.19
C ILE A 68 -7.91 -9.90 -1.56
N GLN A 69 -8.40 -9.70 -0.33
CA GLN A 69 -8.31 -8.42 0.39
C GLN A 69 -6.87 -7.93 0.56
N ARG A 70 -5.91 -8.83 0.83
CA ARG A 70 -4.48 -8.48 0.99
C ARG A 70 -3.79 -8.14 -0.34
N GLN A 71 -4.31 -8.59 -1.47
CA GLN A 71 -3.74 -8.34 -2.81
C GLN A 71 -4.41 -7.18 -3.55
N GLN A 72 -5.65 -6.85 -3.20
CA GLN A 72 -6.32 -5.64 -3.63
C GLN A 72 -5.64 -4.41 -3.01
N LYS A 73 -4.75 -3.77 -3.77
CA LYS A 73 -4.30 -2.41 -3.46
C LYS A 73 -5.49 -1.47 -3.58
N LEU A 74 -6.08 -1.12 -2.43
CA LEU A 74 -7.01 0.00 -2.31
C LEU A 74 -6.24 1.30 -2.56
N VAL A 75 -6.07 1.65 -3.83
CA VAL A 75 -5.85 3.03 -4.24
C VAL A 75 -7.16 3.74 -3.96
N ALA A 76 -7.23 4.45 -2.83
CA ALA A 76 -8.21 5.51 -2.70
C ALA A 76 -7.97 6.46 -3.87
N ARG A 77 -8.94 6.58 -4.78
CA ARG A 77 -8.90 7.69 -5.73
C ARG A 77 -9.13 8.93 -4.89
N ASP A 78 -8.13 9.79 -4.85
CA ASP A 78 -8.28 11.07 -4.20
C ASP A 78 -9.24 11.89 -5.07
N ASP A 79 -10.49 12.01 -4.63
CA ASP A 79 -11.52 12.83 -5.30
C ASP A 79 -11.32 14.33 -4.95
N SER A 80 -10.05 14.75 -4.87
CA SER A 80 -9.65 16.15 -4.79
C SER A 80 -9.97 16.83 -6.12
N GLU A 81 -10.83 17.85 -6.08
CA GLU A 81 -11.35 18.54 -7.27
C GLU A 81 -10.29 19.35 -8.04
N GLU A 82 -9.02 19.32 -7.60
CA GLU A 82 -7.88 20.00 -8.23
C GLU A 82 -7.41 19.33 -9.54
N ASP A 83 -7.69 18.03 -9.74
CA ASP A 83 -7.38 17.29 -10.98
C ASP A 83 -8.50 17.42 -12.04
N LEU A 84 -9.42 18.40 -11.88
CA LEU A 84 -10.35 18.80 -12.93
C LEU A 84 -9.58 19.46 -14.08
N PRO A 85 -9.57 18.89 -15.30
CA PRO A 85 -8.79 19.44 -16.40
C PRO A 85 -9.34 20.81 -16.83
N GLU A 86 -8.43 21.60 -17.40
CA GLU A 86 -8.48 22.98 -17.96
C GLU A 86 -9.68 23.35 -18.88
N PHE A 87 -10.63 22.44 -19.07
CA PHE A 87 -11.77 22.50 -19.99
C PHE A 87 -12.76 23.63 -19.69
N ASP A 88 -13.13 23.85 -18.41
CA ASP A 88 -14.03 24.93 -18.00
C ASP A 88 -13.41 26.32 -18.24
N ALA A 89 -12.10 26.44 -18.00
CA ALA A 89 -11.35 27.66 -18.29
C ALA A 89 -11.30 27.91 -19.80
N LEU A 90 -11.04 26.86 -20.60
CA LEU A 90 -10.98 26.94 -22.05
C LEU A 90 -12.35 27.26 -22.68
N GLU A 91 -13.46 26.74 -22.15
CA GLU A 91 -14.81 27.10 -22.61
C GLU A 91 -15.15 28.56 -22.26
N GLY A 92 -14.75 29.02 -21.07
CA GLY A 92 -14.84 30.44 -20.68
C GLY A 92 -14.01 31.37 -21.57
N GLU A 93 -12.78 30.98 -21.93
CA GLU A 93 -11.94 31.72 -22.88
C GLU A 93 -12.51 31.68 -24.31
N LEU A 94 -13.10 30.56 -24.73
CA LEU A 94 -13.71 30.43 -26.06
C LEU A 94 -14.97 31.29 -26.18
N GLU A 95 -15.81 31.34 -25.14
CA GLU A 95 -16.94 32.28 -25.08
C GLU A 95 -16.47 33.73 -25.02
N ALA A 96 -15.45 34.06 -24.21
CA ALA A 96 -14.90 35.41 -24.14
C ALA A 96 -14.32 35.85 -25.50
N SER A 97 -13.58 34.97 -26.17
CA SER A 97 -13.05 35.19 -27.52
C SER A 97 -14.17 35.36 -28.56
N ALA A 98 -15.23 34.56 -28.50
CA ALA A 98 -16.39 34.69 -29.38
C ALA A 98 -17.17 36.01 -29.15
N ARG A 99 -17.30 36.45 -27.90
CA ARG A 99 -17.92 37.74 -27.53
C ARG A 99 -17.06 38.91 -28.03
N MET A 100 -15.74 38.87 -27.79
CA MET A 100 -14.79 39.87 -28.28
C MET A 100 -14.75 39.93 -29.83
N ALA A 101 -14.88 38.79 -30.51
CA ALA A 101 -14.99 38.73 -31.97
C ALA A 101 -16.31 39.32 -32.51
N ALA A 102 -17.40 39.25 -31.74
CA ALA A 102 -18.66 39.90 -32.07
C ALA A 102 -18.65 41.42 -31.83
N GLU A 103 -17.91 41.89 -30.81
CA GLU A 103 -17.79 43.31 -30.46
C GLU A 103 -16.70 44.07 -31.25
N GLY A 104 -15.71 43.34 -31.80
CA GLY A 104 -14.52 43.88 -32.49
C GLY A 104 -14.74 44.67 -33.80
N LEU A 105 -15.96 45.12 -34.08
CA LEU A 105 -16.30 45.95 -35.25
C LEU A 105 -16.20 47.46 -35.01
N GLN A 106 -15.86 47.93 -33.80
CA GLN A 106 -15.72 49.37 -33.50
C GLN A 106 -14.50 49.74 -32.64
N GLY A 107 -13.54 50.45 -33.26
CA GLY A 107 -12.67 51.42 -32.59
C GLY A 107 -11.52 50.87 -31.73
N GLY A 108 -10.32 50.73 -32.31
CA GLY A 108 -9.13 50.34 -31.55
C GLY A 108 -8.36 51.50 -30.91
N ALA A 109 -7.68 51.22 -29.79
CA ALA A 109 -6.57 52.02 -29.26
C ALA A 109 -5.59 51.15 -28.44
N GLN A 110 -4.32 51.16 -28.82
CA GLN A 110 -3.14 50.81 -28.02
C GLN A 110 -2.44 52.14 -27.61
N PRO A 111 -1.50 52.22 -26.63
CA PRO A 111 -0.48 51.18 -26.36
C PRO A 111 0.06 51.01 -24.91
N ALA A 112 0.90 49.98 -24.77
CA ALA A 112 2.15 49.88 -23.98
C ALA A 112 2.20 50.12 -22.45
N GLY A 113 2.88 49.19 -21.78
CA GLY A 113 3.45 49.25 -20.43
C GLY A 113 4.26 47.97 -20.18
N GLU A 114 5.50 48.09 -19.67
CA GLU A 114 6.50 47.00 -19.65
C GLU A 114 7.09 46.80 -18.25
N SER A 115 7.69 45.62 -18.01
CA SER A 115 8.61 45.24 -16.90
C SER A 115 8.03 45.04 -15.49
N ALA A 116 8.66 44.30 -14.56
CA ALA A 116 9.51 43.08 -14.62
C ALA A 116 9.82 42.58 -13.16
N GLU A 117 10.44 41.40 -13.02
CA GLU A 117 11.17 40.90 -11.82
C GLU A 117 10.33 40.60 -10.53
N ALA A 118 10.81 39.91 -9.48
CA ALA A 118 11.60 38.66 -9.34
C ALA A 118 11.64 38.22 -7.83
N ALA A 119 11.96 36.94 -7.52
CA ALA A 119 12.06 36.32 -6.16
C ALA A 119 10.72 36.34 -5.36
N GLY A 120 10.49 35.66 -4.22
CA GLY A 120 11.24 34.81 -3.27
C GLY A 120 10.56 34.93 -1.89
N GLU A 121 10.64 34.06 -0.87
CA GLU A 121 11.29 32.76 -0.57
C GLU A 121 10.36 32.05 0.50
N GLY A 122 10.49 30.80 0.98
CA GLY A 122 11.48 29.73 0.74
C GLY A 122 11.36 28.47 1.64
N GLU A 123 10.30 28.30 2.46
CA GLU A 123 10.17 27.22 3.48
C GLU A 123 9.46 25.95 2.92
N GLY A 124 9.89 24.71 3.18
CA GLY A 124 11.13 24.26 3.82
C GLY A 124 11.20 22.73 3.81
N SER A 125 11.88 22.13 2.84
CA SER A 125 11.94 20.66 2.69
C SER A 125 13.12 20.06 3.46
N GLU A 126 12.87 19.53 4.66
CA GLU A 126 13.78 18.53 5.26
C GLU A 126 13.93 17.36 4.29
N SER A 127 15.17 16.90 4.08
CA SER A 127 15.43 15.84 3.10
C SER A 127 14.98 14.47 3.64
N LEU A 128 14.46 13.60 2.77
CA LEU A 128 14.10 12.23 3.15
C LEU A 128 15.30 11.43 3.69
N GLU A 129 16.52 11.86 3.38
CA GLU A 129 17.78 11.31 3.89
C GLU A 129 18.01 11.72 5.35
N GLU A 130 17.85 12.99 5.73
CA GLU A 130 17.94 13.45 7.14
C GLU A 130 16.87 12.83 8.06
N ILE A 131 15.67 12.56 7.53
CA ILE A 131 14.61 11.88 8.28
C ILE A 131 15.01 10.43 8.55
N ALA A 132 15.49 9.72 7.52
CA ALA A 132 15.92 8.32 7.64
C ALA A 132 17.15 8.13 8.55
N GLU A 133 18.10 9.08 8.57
CA GLU A 133 19.24 9.06 9.48
C GLU A 133 18.79 9.20 10.95
N ARG A 134 17.82 10.10 11.24
CA ARG A 134 17.25 10.25 12.60
C ARG A 134 16.47 9.03 13.07
N GLU A 135 15.69 8.38 12.19
CA GLU A 135 14.98 7.14 12.53
C GLU A 135 15.98 6.00 12.83
N ALA A 136 17.06 5.89 12.05
CA ALA A 136 18.10 4.89 12.27
C ALA A 136 18.88 5.07 13.58
N GLU A 137 19.15 6.32 14.01
CA GLU A 137 19.75 6.59 15.33
C GLU A 137 18.78 6.26 16.48
N ALA A 138 17.48 6.52 16.31
CA ALA A 138 16.47 6.23 17.34
C ALA A 138 16.27 4.72 17.58
N ASP A 139 16.20 3.91 16.51
CA ASP A 139 16.13 2.44 16.61
C ASP A 139 17.39 1.86 17.30
N ALA A 140 18.57 2.44 17.03
CA ALA A 140 19.82 2.03 17.66
C ALA A 140 19.85 2.36 19.17
N GLU A 141 19.34 3.53 19.60
CA GLU A 141 19.25 3.88 21.02
C GLU A 141 18.20 3.02 21.77
N ALA A 142 17.12 2.63 21.09
CA ALA A 142 16.13 1.70 21.64
C ALA A 142 16.72 0.29 21.88
N ALA A 143 17.35 -0.29 20.85
CA ALA A 143 17.97 -1.62 20.94
C ALA A 143 19.08 -1.71 22.01
N ALA A 144 19.83 -0.62 22.23
CA ALA A 144 20.81 -0.54 23.30
C ALA A 144 20.15 -0.68 24.69
N ARG A 145 19.06 0.06 24.96
CA ARG A 145 18.36 0.03 26.24
C ARG A 145 17.71 -1.32 26.57
N GLU A 146 17.21 -2.04 25.57
CA GLU A 146 16.70 -3.39 25.78
C GLU A 146 17.82 -4.33 26.25
N SER A 147 19.02 -4.25 25.62
CA SER A 147 20.17 -5.10 25.98
C SER A 147 20.74 -4.85 27.38
N GLU A 148 20.61 -3.64 27.92
CA GLU A 148 20.99 -3.35 29.31
C GLU A 148 20.00 -3.99 30.32
N SER A 149 18.72 -4.14 29.93
CA SER A 149 17.67 -4.69 30.81
C SER A 149 17.74 -6.21 31.01
N GLU A 150 18.33 -6.96 30.08
CA GLU A 150 18.49 -8.43 30.18
C GLU A 150 19.68 -8.88 31.07
N THR A 151 20.36 -7.96 31.78
CA THR A 151 21.53 -8.29 32.62
C THR A 151 21.36 -8.10 34.14
N GLU A 152 20.16 -7.77 34.62
CA GLU A 152 19.82 -7.70 36.06
C GLU A 152 18.62 -8.60 36.47
N GLU A 153 18.67 -9.90 36.15
CA GLU A 153 17.89 -10.96 36.84
C GLU A 153 18.73 -12.23 37.12
#